data_AF-F6U1X7-F1
#
_entry.id   AF-F6U1X7-F1
#
_cell.length_a   1.000
_cell.length_b   1.000
_cell.length_c   1.000
_cell.angle_alpha   90.00
_cell.angle_beta   90.00
_cell.angle_gamma   90.00
#
_symmetry.space_group_name_H-M   'P 1'
#
loop_
_entity.id
_entity.type
_entity.pdbx_description
1 polymer ?
#
loop_
_entity_poly.entity_id
_entity_poly.type
_entity_poly.pdbx_seq_one_letter_code
_entity_poly.pdbx_strand_id
1 'polypeptide(L)'
;MSIFKKGHKSPYDVVKSLTAAINVLEVHPAGTKKVEKATEDVTKNLVAMKAIMCGTEQHEPQSELIAQLSQEIYKSDIIELVLRNLSHISFEGKKDFTQIFNNLMRRQIGTRMPTVEHFCTREKMLEILING
;
A
#
# COMPACT_ATOMS: atom_id res chain seq x y z
N MET A 1 -11.78 11.49 -21.32
CA MET A 1 -11.96 12.69 -20.46
C MET A 1 -12.00 12.24 -19.02
N SER A 2 -11.20 12.91 -18.19
CA SER A 2 -10.75 12.48 -16.86
C SER A 2 -11.88 12.20 -15.87
N ILE A 3 -11.89 10.98 -15.35
CA ILE A 3 -12.85 10.43 -14.36
C ILE A 3 -12.45 10.82 -12.92
N PHE A 4 -11.57 11.81 -12.77
CA PHE A 4 -11.06 12.27 -11.47
C PHE A 4 -11.62 13.66 -11.16
N LYS A 5 -12.86 13.71 -10.66
CA LYS A 5 -13.40 14.92 -10.04
C LYS A 5 -13.76 14.66 -8.58
N LYS A 6 -13.10 15.44 -7.70
CA LYS A 6 -13.29 15.63 -6.26
C LYS A 6 -13.01 14.41 -5.36
N GLY A 7 -11.79 14.38 -4.82
CA GLY A 7 -11.49 13.67 -3.56
C GLY A 7 -10.56 12.46 -3.67
N HIS A 8 -10.32 11.93 -4.86
CA HIS A 8 -9.43 10.78 -5.04
C HIS A 8 -7.98 11.21 -5.30
N LYS A 9 -7.09 10.90 -4.36
CA LYS A 9 -5.63 11.03 -4.52
C LYS A 9 -5.16 10.18 -5.71
N SER A 10 -4.21 10.69 -6.50
CA SER A 10 -3.59 9.90 -7.55
C SER A 10 -2.85 8.68 -6.96
N PRO A 11 -2.62 7.59 -7.71
CA PRO A 11 -1.82 6.47 -7.22
C PRO A 11 -0.48 6.89 -6.62
N TYR A 12 0.19 7.86 -7.27
CA TYR A 12 1.42 8.46 -6.79
C TYR A 12 1.24 9.18 -5.45
N ASP A 13 0.20 10.00 -5.32
CA ASP A 13 -0.07 10.73 -4.07
C ASP A 13 -0.44 9.79 -2.92
N VAL A 14 -1.16 8.69 -3.21
CA VAL A 14 -1.49 7.66 -2.22
C VAL A 14 -0.21 7.01 -1.69
N VAL A 15 0.67 6.53 -2.59
CA VAL A 15 1.93 5.90 -2.19
C VAL A 15 2.82 6.89 -1.45
N LYS A 16 3.01 8.10 -1.98
CA LYS A 16 3.82 9.14 -1.32
C LYS A 16 3.28 9.52 0.06
N SER A 17 1.96 9.68 0.19
CA SER A 17 1.33 10.01 1.47
C SER A 17 1.44 8.86 2.47
N LEU A 18 1.33 7.61 2.02
CA LEU A 18 1.49 6.43 2.86
C LEU A 18 2.95 6.31 3.35
N THR A 19 3.95 6.47 2.48
CA THR A 19 5.36 6.45 2.86
C THR A 19 5.67 7.51 3.91
N ALA A 20 5.21 8.76 3.69
CA ALA A 20 5.43 9.84 4.64
C ALA A 20 4.79 9.56 6.01
N ALA A 21 3.58 8.97 6.03
CA ALA A 21 2.90 8.64 7.27
C ALA A 21 3.62 7.51 8.03
N ILE A 22 4.11 6.47 7.34
CA ILE A 22 4.84 5.38 8.01
C ILE A 22 6.20 5.85 8.54
N ASN A 23 6.91 6.72 7.81
CA ASN A 23 8.15 7.31 8.31
C ASN A 23 7.92 8.11 9.61
N VAL A 24 6.76 8.75 9.78
CA VAL A 24 6.40 9.42 11.04
C VAL A 24 6.21 8.40 12.17
N LEU A 25 5.67 7.21 11.87
CA LEU A 25 5.55 6.12 12.86
C LEU A 25 6.91 5.57 13.30
N GLU A 26 7.90 5.51 12.40
CA GLU A 26 9.25 5.03 12.73
C GLU A 26 10.06 6.02 13.56
N VAL A 27 9.91 7.33 13.28
CA VAL A 27 10.74 8.38 13.89
C VAL A 27 10.20 8.82 15.25
N HIS A 28 8.90 8.70 15.50
CA HIS A 28 8.28 9.24 16.70
C HIS A 28 7.80 8.14 17.67
N PRO A 29 7.97 8.35 18.99
CA PRO A 29 7.51 7.38 19.98
C PRO A 29 5.98 7.28 20.00
N ALA A 30 5.49 6.08 20.31
CA ALA A 30 4.07 5.79 20.44
C ALA A 30 3.39 6.70 21.49
N GLY A 31 2.13 7.06 21.25
CA GLY A 31 1.33 7.92 22.16
C GLY A 31 1.50 9.43 21.95
N THR A 32 2.25 9.87 20.92
CA THR A 32 2.27 11.28 20.52
C THR A 32 1.12 11.61 19.56
N LYS A 33 0.56 12.83 19.64
CA LYS A 33 -0.47 13.32 18.69
C LYS A 33 -0.05 13.19 17.22
N LYS A 34 1.25 13.24 16.93
CA LYS A 34 1.80 13.05 15.58
C LYS A 34 1.63 11.61 15.11
N VAL A 35 1.90 10.64 15.97
CA VAL A 35 1.74 9.20 15.67
C VAL A 35 0.27 8.85 15.51
N GLU A 36 -0.63 9.34 16.37
CA GLU A 36 -2.08 9.12 16.22
C GLU A 36 -2.59 9.59 14.86
N LYS A 37 -2.20 10.81 14.46
CA LYS A 37 -2.53 11.36 13.15
C LYS A 37 -1.92 10.54 12.01
N ALA A 38 -0.67 10.10 12.15
CA ALA A 38 -0.01 9.26 11.17
C ALA A 38 -0.71 7.90 11.02
N THR A 39 -1.14 7.26 12.10
CA THR A 39 -1.90 6.00 12.07
C THR A 39 -3.24 6.16 11.34
N GLU A 40 -3.96 7.25 11.58
CA GLU A 40 -5.16 7.57 10.81
C GLU A 40 -4.86 7.77 9.32
N ASP A 41 -3.79 8.51 9.00
CA ASP A 41 -3.40 8.79 7.62
C ASP A 41 -2.95 7.50 6.90
N VAL A 42 -2.24 6.59 7.58
CA VAL A 42 -1.91 5.25 7.07
C VAL A 42 -3.21 4.51 6.73
N THR A 43 -4.17 4.47 7.65
CA THR A 43 -5.45 3.77 7.45
C THR A 43 -6.20 4.35 6.25
N LYS A 44 -6.33 5.68 6.15
CA LYS A 44 -7.00 6.36 5.03
C LYS A 44 -6.33 6.06 3.69
N ASN A 45 -4.99 6.05 3.65
CA ASN A 45 -4.25 5.76 2.42
C ASN A 45 -4.33 4.29 2.03
N LEU A 46 -4.34 3.35 2.99
CA LEU A 46 -4.57 1.92 2.71
C LEU A 46 -5.96 1.69 2.12
N VAL A 47 -7.01 2.32 2.67
CA VAL A 47 -8.36 2.24 2.10
C VAL A 47 -8.38 2.78 0.66
N ALA A 48 -7.74 3.93 0.41
CA ALA A 48 -7.65 4.50 -0.94
C ALA A 48 -6.87 3.58 -1.90
N MET A 49 -5.77 3.00 -1.46
CA MET A 49 -4.97 2.04 -2.23
C MET A 49 -5.78 0.78 -2.56
N LYS A 50 -6.53 0.26 -1.59
CA LYS A 50 -7.45 -0.87 -1.77
C LYS A 50 -8.52 -0.55 -2.80
N ALA A 51 -9.14 0.62 -2.72
CA ALA A 51 -10.17 1.05 -3.66
C ALA A 51 -9.63 1.11 -5.10
N ILE A 52 -8.38 1.58 -5.30
CA ILE A 52 -7.75 1.59 -6.62
C ILE A 52 -7.53 0.16 -7.15
N MET A 53 -7.10 -0.76 -6.28
CA MET A 53 -6.78 -2.13 -6.70
C MET A 53 -7.98 -3.07 -6.85
N CYS A 54 -8.95 -2.98 -5.94
CA CYS A 54 -10.09 -3.88 -5.86
C CYS A 54 -11.37 -3.29 -6.45
N GLY A 55 -11.39 -1.97 -6.72
CA GLY A 55 -12.61 -1.23 -7.03
C GLY A 55 -13.41 -0.88 -5.79
N THR A 56 -14.50 -0.15 -6.01
CA THR A 56 -15.53 0.17 -5.02
C THR A 56 -16.88 -0.36 -5.49
N GLU A 57 -17.91 -0.32 -4.64
CA GLU A 57 -19.28 -0.70 -5.04
C GLU A 57 -19.81 0.11 -6.24
N GLN A 58 -19.24 1.28 -6.50
CA GLN A 58 -19.68 2.21 -7.55
C GLN A 58 -18.79 2.17 -8.80
N HIS A 59 -17.54 1.70 -8.66
CA HIS A 59 -16.54 1.78 -9.72
C HIS A 59 -15.65 0.54 -9.76
N GLU A 60 -15.61 -0.10 -10.93
CA GLU A 60 -14.69 -1.20 -11.19
C GLU A 60 -13.22 -0.72 -11.20
N PRO A 61 -12.27 -1.60 -10.81
CA PRO A 61 -10.85 -1.26 -10.81
C PRO A 61 -10.34 -0.99 -12.23
N GLN A 62 -9.70 0.16 -12.44
CA GLN A 62 -9.18 0.55 -13.74
C GLN A 62 -7.76 0.02 -13.95
N SER A 63 -7.56 -0.79 -14.99
CA SER A 63 -6.26 -1.43 -15.28
C SER A 63 -5.07 -0.45 -15.37
N GLU A 64 -5.29 0.74 -15.92
CA GLU A 64 -4.27 1.79 -16.00
C GLU A 64 -3.85 2.28 -14.61
N LEU A 65 -4.81 2.56 -13.73
CA LEU A 65 -4.54 3.00 -12.37
C LEU A 65 -3.85 1.92 -11.55
N ILE A 66 -4.25 0.66 -11.70
CA ILE A 66 -3.60 -0.47 -11.03
C ILE A 66 -2.15 -0.59 -11.49
N ALA A 67 -1.88 -0.41 -12.79
CA ALA A 67 -0.53 -0.44 -13.33
C ALA A 67 0.34 0.68 -12.75
N GLN A 68 -0.16 1.91 -12.73
CA GLN A 68 0.53 3.07 -12.13
C GLN A 68 0.80 2.84 -10.63
N LEU A 69 -0.21 2.39 -9.89
CA LEU A 69 -0.09 2.10 -8.47
C LEU A 69 0.96 1.00 -8.21
N SER A 70 0.89 -0.10 -8.95
CA SER A 70 1.85 -1.20 -8.83
C SER A 70 3.27 -0.72 -9.07
N GLN A 71 3.48 0.10 -10.10
CA GLN A 71 4.79 0.65 -10.42
C GLN A 71 5.33 1.51 -9.28
N GLU A 72 4.52 2.40 -8.72
CA GLU A 72 4.92 3.25 -7.59
C GLU A 72 5.20 2.44 -6.31
N ILE A 73 4.43 1.36 -6.08
CA ILE A 73 4.67 0.43 -4.97
C ILE A 73 6.05 -0.24 -5.09
N TYR A 74 6.43 -0.71 -6.28
CA TYR A 74 7.74 -1.34 -6.50
C TYR A 74 8.90 -0.33 -6.48
N LYS A 75 8.63 0.93 -6.79
CA LYS A 75 9.63 2.00 -6.78
C LYS A 75 9.93 2.51 -5.37
N SER A 76 8.91 2.52 -4.51
CA SER A 76 8.94 3.12 -3.18
C SER A 76 9.18 2.12 -2.06
N ASP A 77 9.29 0.83 -2.39
CA ASP A 77 9.48 -0.28 -1.44
C ASP A 77 8.49 -0.26 -0.27
N ILE A 78 7.28 0.23 -0.55
CA ILE A 78 6.31 0.53 0.49
C ILE A 78 5.79 -0.71 1.18
N ILE A 79 5.84 -1.87 0.50
CA ILE A 79 5.48 -3.16 1.09
C ILE A 79 6.41 -3.48 2.26
N GLU A 80 7.73 -3.34 2.07
CA GLU A 80 8.72 -3.57 3.13
C GLU A 80 8.50 -2.60 4.30
N LEU A 81 8.26 -1.34 4.00
CA LEU A 81 8.03 -0.29 5.00
C LEU A 81 6.77 -0.56 5.84
N VAL A 82 5.67 -0.97 5.20
CA VAL A 82 4.44 -1.36 5.88
C VAL A 82 4.66 -2.60 6.75
N LEU A 83 5.36 -3.62 6.23
CA LEU A 83 5.62 -4.87 6.96
C LEU A 83 6.40 -4.61 8.26
N ARG A 84 7.47 -3.81 8.20
CA ARG A 84 8.26 -3.44 9.39
C ARG A 84 7.46 -2.71 10.44
N ASN A 85 6.44 -1.97 10.03
CA ASN A 85 5.63 -1.12 10.90
C ASN A 85 4.24 -1.72 11.18
N LEU A 86 4.02 -3.00 10.90
CA LEU A 86 2.72 -3.67 11.11
C LEU A 86 2.23 -3.53 12.55
N SER A 87 3.10 -3.54 13.56
CA SER A 87 2.73 -3.37 14.97
C SER A 87 1.97 -2.07 15.25
N HIS A 88 2.25 -1.00 14.49
CA HIS A 88 1.65 0.33 14.66
C HIS A 88 0.39 0.56 13.82
N ILE A 89 0.06 -0.38 12.93
CA ILE A 89 -1.11 -0.29 12.06
C ILE A 89 -2.34 -0.88 12.76
N SER A 90 -3.48 -0.21 12.60
CA SER A 90 -4.76 -0.68 13.12
C SER A 90 -5.14 -2.06 12.57
N PHE A 91 -5.96 -2.81 13.30
CA PHE A 91 -6.41 -4.14 12.86
C PHE A 91 -7.09 -4.10 11.48
N GLU A 92 -7.94 -3.10 11.24
CA GLU A 92 -8.56 -2.89 9.92
C GLU A 92 -7.51 -2.52 8.85
N GLY A 93 -6.54 -1.67 9.17
CA GLY A 93 -5.44 -1.37 8.25
C GLY A 93 -4.62 -2.61 7.86
N LYS A 94 -4.40 -3.54 8.78
CA LYS A 94 -3.74 -4.83 8.48
C LYS A 94 -4.57 -5.70 7.53
N LYS A 95 -5.89 -5.72 7.69
CA LYS A 95 -6.81 -6.44 6.79
C LYS A 95 -6.78 -5.83 5.38
N ASP A 96 -6.86 -4.50 5.29
CA ASP A 96 -6.77 -3.79 4.01
C ASP A 96 -5.42 -4.02 3.32
N PHE A 97 -4.32 -3.92 4.06
CA PHE A 97 -2.99 -4.21 3.54
C PHE A 97 -2.85 -5.65 3.04
N THR A 98 -3.37 -6.63 3.79
CA THR A 98 -3.35 -8.04 3.37
C THR A 98 -4.11 -8.24 2.06
N GLN A 99 -5.24 -7.56 1.89
CA GLN A 99 -6.02 -7.63 0.65
C GLN A 99 -5.30 -6.98 -0.54
N ILE A 100 -4.66 -5.83 -0.33
CA ILE A 100 -3.78 -5.17 -1.32
C ILE A 100 -2.64 -6.10 -1.71
N PHE A 101 -1.91 -6.62 -0.72
CA PHE A 101 -0.76 -7.49 -0.92
C PHE A 101 -1.12 -8.75 -1.73
N ASN A 102 -2.23 -9.40 -1.37
CA ASN A 102 -2.72 -10.57 -2.08
C ASN A 102 -3.11 -10.28 -3.53
N ASN A 103 -3.69 -9.11 -3.80
CA ASN A 103 -4.03 -8.72 -5.17
C ASN A 103 -2.78 -8.41 -6.01
N LEU A 104 -1.74 -7.80 -5.42
CA LEU A 104 -0.46 -7.61 -6.11
C LEU A 104 0.16 -8.96 -6.46
N MET A 105 0.27 -9.86 -5.48
CA MET A 105 0.89 -11.18 -5.66
C MET A 105 0.23 -12.02 -6.76
N ARG A 106 -1.09 -11.89 -6.94
CA ARG A 106 -1.85 -12.60 -7.99
C ARG A 106 -1.87 -11.86 -9.33
N ARG A 107 -1.35 -10.64 -9.41
CA ARG A 107 -1.40 -9.82 -10.62
C ARG A 107 -0.47 -10.39 -11.69
N GLN A 108 -1.06 -10.69 -12.84
CA GLN A 108 -0.34 -11.15 -14.03
C GLN A 108 -0.33 -10.08 -15.12
N ILE A 109 0.81 -9.96 -15.80
CA ILE A 109 0.95 -9.17 -17.04
C ILE A 109 1.44 -10.14 -18.11
N GLY A 110 0.52 -10.58 -18.97
CA GLY A 110 0.77 -11.72 -19.86
C GLY A 110 1.00 -12.98 -19.04
N THR A 111 2.15 -13.63 -19.23
CA THR A 111 2.58 -14.83 -18.47
C THR A 111 3.42 -14.52 -17.24
N ARG A 112 3.74 -13.24 -16.99
CA ARG A 112 4.63 -12.81 -15.91
C ARG A 112 3.86 -12.42 -14.66
N MET A 113 4.47 -12.61 -13.50
CA MET A 113 3.97 -12.18 -12.19
C MET A 113 4.93 -11.14 -11.61
N PRO A 114 4.76 -9.84 -11.91
CA PRO A 114 5.75 -8.81 -11.58
C PRO A 114 6.05 -8.72 -10.08
N THR A 115 5.04 -8.90 -9.22
CA THR A 115 5.24 -8.86 -7.76
C THR A 115 6.08 -10.04 -7.29
N VAL A 116 5.82 -11.25 -7.82
CA VAL A 116 6.60 -12.44 -7.47
C VAL A 116 8.06 -12.26 -7.91
N GLU A 117 8.27 -11.80 -9.14
CA GLU A 117 9.62 -11.52 -9.64
C GLU A 117 10.34 -10.47 -8.79
N HIS A 118 9.65 -9.41 -8.37
CA HIS A 118 10.21 -8.38 -7.48
C HIS A 118 10.60 -8.97 -6.11
N PHE A 119 9.76 -9.84 -5.54
CA PHE A 119 10.04 -10.51 -4.27
C PHE A 119 11.23 -11.46 -4.36
N CYS A 120 11.37 -12.20 -5.48
CA CYS A 120 12.52 -13.07 -5.70
C CYS A 120 13.85 -12.30 -5.75
N THR A 121 13.85 -11.01 -6.10
CA THR A 121 15.06 -10.17 -6.06
C THR A 121 15.38 -9.59 -4.69
N ARG A 122 14.50 -9.78 -3.68
CA ARG A 122 14.58 -9.13 -2.36
C ARG A 122 14.26 -10.12 -1.23
N GLU A 123 15.19 -11.04 -0.98
CA GLU A 123 15.06 -12.10 0.05
C GLU A 123 14.69 -11.57 1.44
N LYS A 124 15.16 -10.37 1.82
CA LYS A 124 14.81 -9.71 3.09
C LYS A 124 13.31 -9.51 3.31
N MET A 125 12.51 -9.34 2.25
CA MET A 125 11.06 -9.23 2.43
C MET A 125 10.43 -10.56 2.87
N LEU A 126 10.93 -11.68 2.35
CA LEU A 126 10.48 -13.01 2.75
C LEU A 126 10.89 -13.30 4.19
N GLU A 127 12.09 -12.92 4.60
CA GLU A 127 12.55 -13.05 5.99
C GLU A 127 11.66 -12.26 6.96
N ILE A 128 11.31 -11.00 6.64
CA ILE A 128 10.42 -10.18 7.49
C ILE A 128 9.04 -10.84 7.61
N LEU A 129 8.49 -11.37 6.52
CA LEU A 129 7.20 -12.05 6.52
C LEU A 129 7.21 -13.35 7.34
N ILE A 130 8.31 -14.10 7.31
CA ILE A 130 8.47 -15.36 8.04
C ILE A 130 8.70 -15.11 9.54
N ASN A 131 9.47 -14.07 9.87
CA ASN A 131 9.89 -13.80 11.25
C ASN A 131 8.86 -13.02 12.08
N GLY A 132 7.84 -12.40 11.45
CA GLY A 132 6.62 -11.92 12.09
C GLY A 132 6.79 -10.98 13.27
#